data_AF-A0A377ZDT4-F1
#
_entry.id   AF-A0A377ZDT4-F1
#
_cell.length_a   1.000
_cell.length_b   1.000
_cell.length_c   1.000
_cell.angle_alpha   90.00
_cell.angle_beta   90.00
_cell.angle_gamma   90.00
#
_symmetry.space_group_name_H-M   'P 1'
#
loop_
_entity.id
_entity.type
_entity.pdbx_description
1 polymer ?
#
loop_
_entity_poly.entity_id
_entity_poly.type
_entity_poly.pdbx_seq_one_letter_code
_entity_poly.pdbx_strand_id
1 'polypeptide(L)'
;MPCSIAVLLFSLLICPKQTDGDRDVKKLLFAALIGVSALTITACAPTVQKVDYNQRSMLLSLGMNKNDVMQIMGSPRRTDVNQERERWIYWNKALYGYTIIDNEQLANDRLVITFVNGKVTKWGQQTLTDDIMESSQKSAQAYAEAFKK
;
A
#
# COMPACT_ATOMS: atom_id res chain seq x y z
N MET A 1 17.55 -3.14 1.82
CA MET A 1 18.47 -3.94 2.64
C MET A 1 18.91 -5.14 1.80
N PRO A 2 20.20 -5.47 1.77
CA PRO A 2 20.86 -5.91 0.55
C PRO A 2 20.69 -7.41 0.30
N CYS A 3 20.30 -7.78 -0.93
CA CYS A 3 20.60 -9.10 -1.48
C CYS A 3 22.11 -9.21 -1.64
N SER A 4 22.79 -9.66 -0.58
CA SER A 4 24.21 -10.01 -0.64
C SER A 4 24.39 -11.17 -1.60
N ILE A 5 25.08 -10.84 -2.69
CA ILE A 5 26.02 -11.66 -3.45
C ILE A 5 26.35 -12.98 -2.76
N ALA A 6 25.87 -14.07 -3.34
CA ALA A 6 26.46 -15.40 -3.20
C ALA A 6 26.61 -16.02 -4.60
N VAL A 7 27.26 -15.27 -5.49
CA VAL A 7 27.92 -15.81 -6.68
C VAL A 7 29.33 -16.16 -6.26
N LEU A 8 29.51 -17.29 -5.56
CA LEU A 8 30.86 -17.84 -5.36
C LEU A 8 30.83 -19.37 -5.38
N LEU A 9 31.51 -19.88 -6.40
CA LEU A 9 32.24 -21.14 -6.46
C LEU A 9 31.43 -22.43 -6.19
N PHE A 10 30.97 -23.03 -7.27
CA PHE A 10 31.06 -24.48 -7.43
C PHE A 10 31.66 -24.84 -8.80
N SER A 11 32.77 -24.16 -9.12
CA SER A 11 33.71 -24.59 -10.16
C SER A 11 34.84 -25.34 -9.46
N LEU A 12 34.67 -26.63 -9.15
CA LEU A 12 35.72 -27.64 -9.00
C LEU A 12 35.10 -28.91 -8.40
N LEU A 13 35.47 -30.07 -8.97
CA LEU A 13 35.18 -31.43 -8.49
C LEU A 13 33.79 -32.01 -8.75
N ILE A 14 33.45 -32.27 -10.02
CA ILE A 14 32.89 -33.59 -10.38
C ILE A 14 33.48 -34.02 -11.72
N CYS A 15 34.47 -34.91 -11.66
CA CYS A 15 34.91 -35.71 -12.78
C CYS A 15 34.15 -37.04 -12.68
N PRO A 16 33.26 -37.41 -13.63
CA PRO A 16 32.94 -38.80 -13.81
C PRO A 16 33.15 -39.24 -15.27
N LYS A 17 33.80 -40.38 -15.38
CA LYS A 17 34.04 -41.18 -16.57
C LYS A 17 32.89 -41.17 -17.57
N GLN A 18 33.27 -40.98 -18.83
CA GLN A 18 32.43 -41.08 -20.01
C GLN A 18 31.91 -42.52 -20.20
N THR A 19 30.59 -42.69 -20.09
CA THR A 19 29.85 -43.87 -20.59
C THR A 19 28.65 -43.37 -21.41
N ASP A 20 28.48 -43.93 -22.61
CA ASP A 20 27.67 -43.35 -23.71
C ASP A 20 26.15 -43.25 -23.46
N GLY A 21 25.62 -43.76 -22.34
CA GLY A 21 24.21 -43.61 -21.94
C GLY A 21 23.89 -42.32 -21.14
N ASP A 22 24.92 -41.54 -20.80
CA ASP A 22 24.85 -40.39 -19.87
C ASP A 22 24.49 -39.06 -20.58
N ARG A 23 24.51 -39.05 -21.92
CA ARG A 23 24.37 -37.82 -22.73
C ARG A 23 22.96 -37.25 -22.72
N ASP A 24 21.93 -38.10 -22.73
CA ASP A 24 20.53 -37.66 -22.74
C ASP A 24 20.01 -37.32 -21.33
N VAL A 25 20.48 -38.01 -20.30
CA VAL A 25 20.18 -37.67 -18.89
C VAL A 25 20.77 -36.32 -18.51
N LYS A 26 22.00 -36.02 -18.95
CA LYS A 26 22.62 -34.70 -18.78
C LYS A 26 21.84 -33.59 -19.48
N LYS A 27 21.37 -33.81 -20.72
CA LYS A 27 20.52 -32.83 -21.44
C LYS A 27 19.19 -32.60 -20.74
N LEU A 28 18.57 -33.65 -20.20
CA LEU A 28 17.30 -33.55 -19.46
C LEU A 28 17.48 -32.78 -18.14
N LEU A 29 18.57 -33.03 -17.42
CA LEU A 29 18.92 -32.29 -16.20
C LEU A 29 19.24 -30.82 -16.48
N PHE A 30 19.97 -30.51 -17.55
CA PHE A 30 20.22 -29.14 -17.97
C PHE A 30 18.93 -28.43 -18.40
N ALA A 31 18.04 -29.09 -19.14
CA ALA A 31 16.75 -28.55 -19.51
C ALA A 31 15.86 -28.28 -18.29
N ALA A 32 15.87 -29.19 -17.29
CA ALA A 32 15.15 -29.00 -16.03
C ALA A 32 15.74 -27.84 -15.21
N LEU A 33 17.06 -27.71 -15.13
CA LEU A 33 17.74 -26.60 -14.46
C LEU A 33 17.41 -25.25 -15.10
N ILE A 34 17.44 -25.16 -16.44
CA ILE A 34 17.07 -23.93 -17.16
C ILE A 34 15.58 -23.61 -16.96
N GLY A 35 14.70 -24.62 -17.00
CA GLY A 35 13.27 -24.45 -16.76
C GLY A 35 12.95 -23.95 -15.35
N VAL A 36 13.61 -24.49 -14.33
CA VAL A 36 13.45 -24.04 -12.93
C VAL A 36 14.04 -22.65 -12.71
N SER A 37 15.16 -22.33 -13.37
CA SER A 37 15.79 -21.00 -13.31
C SER A 37 14.86 -19.91 -13.84
N ALA A 38 14.14 -20.17 -14.94
CA ALA A 38 13.21 -19.21 -15.53
C ALA A 38 12.02 -18.87 -14.61
N LEU A 39 11.55 -19.82 -13.80
CA LEU A 39 10.45 -19.62 -12.84
C LEU A 39 10.85 -18.77 -11.64
N THR A 40 12.14 -18.72 -11.28
CA THR A 40 12.62 -17.89 -10.17
C THR A 40 12.72 -16.39 -10.53
N ILE A 41 12.79 -16.05 -11.82
CA ILE A 41 12.91 -14.65 -12.27
C ILE A 41 11.56 -13.91 -12.17
N THR A 42 10.43 -14.62 -12.31
CA THR A 42 9.09 -14.01 -12.26
C THR A 42 8.58 -13.78 -10.82
N ALA A 43 9.20 -14.39 -9.81
CA ALA A 43 8.79 -14.24 -8.41
C ALA A 43 9.23 -12.91 -7.76
N CYS A 44 10.12 -12.15 -8.40
CA CYS A 44 10.57 -10.84 -7.93
C CYS A 44 9.87 -9.66 -8.62
N ALA A 45 8.79 -9.89 -9.37
CA ALA A 45 7.99 -8.80 -9.89
C ALA A 45 7.44 -7.99 -8.70
N PRO A 46 7.67 -6.67 -8.64
CA PRO A 46 7.17 -5.84 -7.55
C PRO A 46 5.64 -5.79 -7.66
N THR A 47 4.97 -6.70 -6.95
CA THR A 47 3.51 -6.64 -6.80
C THR A 47 3.20 -5.36 -6.02
N VAL A 48 2.62 -4.38 -6.69
CA VAL A 48 2.07 -3.20 -6.02
C VAL A 48 0.91 -3.71 -5.16
N GLN A 49 1.17 -3.88 -3.86
CA GLN A 49 0.14 -4.24 -2.90
C GLN A 49 -0.85 -3.07 -2.81
N LYS A 50 -1.94 -3.16 -3.55
CA LYS A 50 -3.03 -2.18 -3.52
C LYS A 50 -3.99 -2.58 -2.41
N VAL A 51 -4.14 -1.70 -1.42
CA VAL A 51 -5.05 -1.92 -0.29
C VAL A 51 -6.38 -1.25 -0.59
N ASP A 52 -7.49 -1.97 -0.66
CA ASP A 52 -8.80 -1.32 -0.82
C ASP A 52 -9.23 -0.62 0.49
N TYR A 53 -8.92 0.67 0.59
CA TYR A 53 -9.28 1.49 1.75
C TYR A 53 -10.77 1.77 1.84
N ASN A 54 -11.49 1.77 0.71
CA ASN A 54 -12.94 2.00 0.71
C ASN A 54 -13.66 0.82 1.36
N GLN A 55 -13.28 -0.41 1.01
CA GLN A 55 -13.83 -1.60 1.66
C GLN A 55 -13.51 -1.64 3.16
N ARG A 56 -12.26 -1.34 3.54
CA ARG A 56 -11.87 -1.30 4.96
C ARG A 56 -12.59 -0.21 5.75
N SER A 57 -12.91 0.92 5.09
CA SER A 57 -13.65 2.01 5.72
C SER A 57 -15.07 1.63 6.13
N MET A 58 -15.66 0.58 5.56
CA MET A 58 -16.97 0.06 5.98
C MET A 58 -16.94 -0.57 7.37
N LEU A 59 -15.76 -0.99 7.85
CA LEU A 59 -15.56 -1.53 9.18
C LEU A 59 -15.30 -0.44 10.22
N LEU A 60 -15.06 0.79 9.78
CA LEU A 60 -14.89 1.92 10.69
C LEU A 60 -16.24 2.28 11.32
N SER A 61 -16.16 2.66 12.59
CA SER A 61 -17.33 3.10 13.36
C SER A 61 -17.00 4.39 14.10
N LEU A 62 -18.03 5.23 14.30
CA LEU A 62 -17.90 6.44 15.09
C LEU A 62 -17.52 6.09 16.53
N GLY A 63 -16.61 6.87 17.13
CA GLY A 63 -16.14 6.65 18.49
C GLY A 63 -15.02 5.61 18.64
N MET A 64 -14.64 4.93 17.56
CA MET A 64 -13.55 3.96 17.54
C MET A 64 -12.22 4.62 17.94
N ASN A 65 -11.39 3.89 18.68
CA ASN A 65 -10.09 4.39 19.12
C ASN A 65 -9.04 4.24 18.01
N LYS A 66 -7.90 4.92 18.15
CA LYS A 66 -6.82 4.88 17.14
C LYS A 66 -6.23 3.48 16.91
N ASN A 67 -6.17 2.64 17.95
CA ASN A 67 -5.57 1.31 17.86
C ASN A 67 -6.43 0.38 17.01
N ASP A 68 -7.75 0.43 17.20
CA ASP A 68 -8.71 -0.32 16.41
C ASP A 68 -8.66 0.13 14.94
N VAL A 69 -8.54 1.45 14.69
CA VAL A 69 -8.35 1.98 13.33
C VAL A 69 -7.05 1.46 12.73
N MET A 70 -5.95 1.42 13.48
CA MET A 70 -4.69 0.84 12.99
C MET A 70 -4.81 -0.66 12.68
N GLN A 71 -5.63 -1.41 13.41
CA GLN A 71 -5.87 -2.83 13.11
C GLN A 71 -6.65 -3.01 11.79
N ILE A 72 -7.62 -2.13 11.52
CA ILE A 72 -8.45 -2.21 10.32
C ILE A 72 -7.71 -1.66 9.08
N MET A 73 -7.17 -0.46 9.21
CA MET A 73 -6.62 0.33 8.10
C MET A 73 -5.12 0.15 7.91
N GLY A 74 -4.41 -0.28 8.95
CA GLY A 74 -2.95 -0.30 8.98
C GLY A 74 -2.36 1.07 9.34
N SER A 75 -1.05 1.17 9.16
CA SER A 75 -0.31 2.42 9.42
C SER A 75 -0.74 3.51 8.44
N PRO A 76 -1.08 4.72 8.92
CA PRO A 76 -1.30 5.86 8.05
C PRO A 76 -0.02 6.22 7.31
N ARG A 77 -0.19 6.83 6.12
CA ARG A 77 0.93 7.34 5.31
C ARG A 77 1.34 8.73 5.78
N ARG A 78 0.35 9.55 6.12
CA ARG A 78 0.53 10.88 6.71
C ARG A 78 -0.46 11.07 7.86
N THR A 79 0.00 11.79 8.87
CA THR A 79 -0.80 12.20 10.02
C THR A 79 -0.65 13.70 10.21
N ASP A 80 -1.76 14.42 10.17
CA ASP A 80 -1.81 15.85 10.44
C ASP A 80 -2.44 16.07 11.82
N VAL A 81 -1.63 16.52 12.78
CA VAL A 81 -2.09 16.78 14.15
C VAL A 81 -2.34 18.28 14.31
N ASN A 82 -3.58 18.68 14.53
CA ASN A 82 -3.97 20.04 14.89
C ASN A 82 -4.45 20.07 16.35
N GLN A 83 -4.43 21.24 16.98
CA GLN A 83 -4.79 21.44 18.40
C GLN A 83 -6.18 20.88 18.75
N GLU A 84 -7.11 20.90 17.79
CA GLU A 84 -8.48 20.41 18.01
C GLU A 84 -8.77 19.05 17.36
N ARG A 85 -8.04 18.70 16.28
CA ARG A 85 -8.36 17.54 15.44
C ARG A 85 -7.11 16.92 14.89
N GLU A 86 -7.09 15.61 14.85
CA GLU A 86 -6.03 14.84 14.21
C GLU A 86 -6.60 14.14 12.98
N ARG A 87 -5.91 14.24 11.85
CA ARG A 87 -6.33 13.62 10.59
C ARG A 87 -5.29 12.62 10.15
N TRP A 88 -5.73 11.41 9.84
CA TRP A 88 -4.89 10.37 9.24
C TRP A 88 -5.29 10.21 7.78
N ILE A 89 -4.28 10.22 6.91
CA ILE A 89 -4.46 10.21 5.46
C ILE A 89 -3.87 8.91 4.91
N TYR A 90 -4.69 8.20 4.15
CA TYR A 90 -4.38 6.94 3.51
C TYR A 90 -4.53 7.11 1.99
N TRP A 91 -3.58 6.58 1.24
CA TRP A 91 -3.64 6.50 -0.22
C TRP A 91 -2.76 5.35 -0.72
N ASN A 92 -3.13 4.77 -1.87
CA ASN A 92 -2.25 3.83 -2.56
C ASN A 92 -1.39 4.56 -3.58
N LYS A 93 -0.28 3.91 -3.95
CA LYS A 93 0.56 4.38 -5.05
C LYS A 93 -0.22 4.23 -6.36
N ALA A 94 -0.22 5.27 -7.18
CA ALA A 94 -0.86 5.24 -8.49
C ALA A 94 0.11 4.63 -9.51
N LEU A 95 -0.40 3.76 -10.38
CA LEU A 95 0.33 3.24 -11.54
C LEU A 95 0.00 4.12 -12.74
N TYR A 96 1.00 4.82 -13.27
CA TYR A 96 0.89 5.60 -14.48
C TYR A 96 1.80 4.99 -15.54
N GLY A 97 1.21 4.25 -16.49
CA GLY A 97 1.96 3.45 -17.45
C GLY A 97 2.74 2.34 -16.76
N TYR A 98 4.08 2.43 -16.79
CA TYR A 98 4.99 1.46 -16.16
C TYR A 98 5.65 2.00 -14.87
N THR A 99 5.34 3.24 -14.46
CA THR A 99 5.94 3.86 -13.28
C THR A 99 4.95 3.86 -12.11
N ILE A 100 5.48 3.59 -10.92
CA ILE A 100 4.72 3.63 -9.67
C ILE A 100 4.98 5.01 -9.04
N ILE A 101 3.93 5.83 -8.99
CA ILE A 101 3.99 7.18 -8.44
C ILE A 101 3.34 7.18 -7.06
N ASP A 102 4.12 7.50 -6.03
CA ASP A 102 3.62 7.65 -4.66
C ASP A 102 3.28 9.12 -4.40
N ASN A 103 2.10 9.54 -4.85
CA ASN A 103 1.62 10.90 -4.66
C ASN A 103 0.15 10.90 -4.23
N GLU A 104 -0.13 11.56 -3.10
CA GLU A 104 -1.48 11.71 -2.54
C GLU A 104 -2.46 12.33 -3.53
N GLN A 105 -2.04 13.33 -4.33
CA GLN A 105 -2.94 14.07 -5.24
C GLN A 105 -3.31 13.27 -6.49
N LEU A 106 -2.50 12.28 -6.86
CA LEU A 106 -2.73 11.41 -8.01
C LEU A 106 -3.43 10.10 -7.61
N ALA A 107 -3.62 9.86 -6.31
CA ALA A 107 -4.25 8.67 -5.80
C ALA A 107 -5.78 8.78 -5.90
N ASN A 108 -6.40 7.85 -6.63
CA ASN A 108 -7.86 7.79 -6.80
C ASN A 108 -8.59 7.20 -5.58
N ASP A 109 -7.86 6.64 -4.62
CA ASP A 109 -8.39 5.93 -3.44
C ASP A 109 -7.97 6.59 -2.12
N ARG A 110 -7.80 7.91 -2.16
CA ARG A 110 -7.50 8.72 -0.99
C ARG A 110 -8.64 8.63 0.04
N LEU A 111 -8.31 8.25 1.27
CA LEU A 111 -9.23 8.22 2.39
C LEU A 111 -8.63 9.03 3.55
N VAL A 112 -9.44 9.91 4.14
CA VAL A 112 -9.08 10.72 5.30
C VAL A 112 -9.94 10.30 6.48
N ILE A 113 -9.30 10.02 7.62
CA ILE A 113 -9.97 9.73 8.90
C ILE A 113 -9.66 10.87 9.86
N THR A 114 -10.69 11.49 10.43
CA THR A 114 -10.55 12.55 11.43
C THR A 114 -10.87 12.01 12.81
N PHE A 115 -10.00 12.35 13.75
CA PHE A 115 -10.10 12.06 15.16
C PHE A 115 -10.30 13.36 15.95
N VAL A 116 -11.16 13.29 16.95
CA VAL A 116 -11.32 14.31 17.98
C VAL A 116 -11.22 13.61 19.32
N ASN A 117 -10.39 14.12 20.24
CA ASN A 117 -10.11 13.47 21.53
C ASN A 117 -9.69 11.99 21.40
N GLY A 118 -8.95 11.67 20.34
CA GLY A 118 -8.45 10.31 20.07
C GLY A 118 -9.51 9.30 19.59
N LYS A 119 -10.72 9.75 19.26
CA LYS A 119 -11.82 8.92 18.74
C LYS A 119 -12.19 9.33 17.32
N VAL A 120 -12.56 8.36 16.49
CA VAL A 120 -13.02 8.59 15.12
C VAL A 120 -14.32 9.40 15.14
N THR A 121 -14.32 10.54 14.45
CA THR A 121 -15.51 11.39 14.31
C THR A 121 -16.03 11.46 12.89
N LYS A 122 -15.16 11.31 11.88
CA LYS A 122 -15.55 11.25 10.47
C LYS A 122 -14.49 10.54 9.65
N TRP A 123 -14.90 9.89 8.57
CA TRP A 123 -14.00 9.35 7.56
C TRP A 123 -14.64 9.47 6.18
N GLY A 124 -13.81 9.51 5.14
CA GLY A 124 -14.29 9.51 3.76
C GLY A 124 -13.25 10.01 2.77
N GLN A 125 -13.66 10.01 1.51
CA GLN A 125 -12.90 10.53 0.39
C GLN A 125 -13.07 12.06 0.33
N GLN A 126 -12.61 12.76 1.37
CA GLN A 126 -12.79 14.21 1.46
C GLN A 126 -11.96 14.89 0.37
N THR A 127 -12.58 15.39 -0.69
CA THR A 127 -11.88 16.28 -1.63
C THR A 127 -11.73 17.66 -1.01
N LEU A 128 -10.73 18.45 -1.45
CA LEU A 128 -10.53 19.82 -0.95
C LEU A 128 -11.81 20.67 -1.11
N THR A 129 -12.61 20.38 -2.13
CA THR A 129 -13.91 21.00 -2.43
C THR A 129 -14.97 20.72 -1.36
N ASP A 130 -15.00 19.49 -0.83
CA ASP A 130 -15.99 19.10 0.20
C ASP A 130 -15.72 19.80 1.53
N ASP A 131 -14.45 19.96 1.91
CA ASP A 131 -14.06 20.72 3.11
C ASP A 131 -14.41 22.21 2.98
N ILE A 132 -14.24 22.81 1.78
CA ILE A 132 -14.66 24.20 1.52
C ILE A 132 -16.18 24.33 1.62
N MET A 133 -16.93 23.38 1.07
CA MET A 133 -18.40 23.40 1.15
C MET A 133 -18.89 23.19 2.59
N GLU A 134 -18.31 22.28 3.36
CA GLU A 134 -18.61 22.08 4.78
C GLU A 134 -18.30 23.36 5.60
N SER A 135 -17.17 24.02 5.31
CA SER A 135 -16.80 25.27 5.98
C SER A 135 -17.76 26.42 5.64
N SER A 136 -18.22 26.48 4.38
CA SER A 136 -19.19 27.48 3.91
C SER A 136 -20.57 27.24 4.53
N GLN A 137 -20.99 25.98 4.66
CA GLN A 137 -22.24 25.61 5.34
C GLN A 137 -22.21 25.95 6.83
N LYS A 138 -21.12 25.66 7.54
CA LYS A 138 -20.98 26.06 8.97
C LYS A 138 -20.99 27.57 9.14
N SER A 139 -20.35 28.31 8.25
CA SER A 139 -20.36 29.77 8.26
C SER A 139 -21.78 30.30 8.03
N ALA A 140 -22.49 29.80 7.03
CA ALA A 140 -23.87 30.19 6.72
C ALA A 140 -24.84 29.88 7.88
N GLN A 141 -24.67 28.73 8.54
CA GLN A 141 -25.44 28.37 9.75
C GLN A 141 -25.13 29.32 10.92
N ALA A 142 -23.86 29.66 11.15
CA ALA A 142 -23.48 30.61 12.19
C ALA A 142 -24.08 32.00 11.97
N TYR A 143 -24.14 32.48 10.71
CA TYR A 143 -24.84 33.73 10.39
C TYR A 143 -26.35 33.60 10.63
N ALA A 144 -26.99 32.52 10.17
CA ALA A 144 -28.43 32.31 10.34
C ALA A 144 -28.84 32.22 11.81
N GLU A 145 -28.00 31.64 12.68
CA GLU A 145 -28.24 31.58 14.13
C GLU A 145 -27.99 32.94 14.81
N ALA A 146 -27.03 33.73 14.33
CA ALA A 146 -26.79 35.10 14.83
C ALA A 146 -27.94 36.07 14.49
N PHE A 147 -28.65 35.85 13.37
CA PHE A 147 -29.83 36.64 12.99
C PHE A 147 -31.13 36.18 13.65
N LYS A 148 -31.16 35.02 14.32
CA LYS A 148 -32.33 34.51 15.06
C LYS A 148 -32.36 34.94 16.52
N LYS A 149 -31.36 35.69 16.98
CA LYS A 149 -31.26 36.21 18.35
C LYS A 149 -31.49 37.72 18.35
#